data_AF-A0A919SVS9-F1
#
_entry.id   AF-A0A919SVS9-F1
#
_cell.length_a   1.000
_cell.length_b   1.000
_cell.length_c   1.000
_cell.angle_alpha   90.00
_cell.angle_beta   90.00
_cell.angle_gamma   90.00
#
_symmetry.space_group_name_H-M   'P 1'
#
loop_
_entity.id
_entity.type
_entity.pdbx_description
1 polymer ?
#
loop_
_entity_poly.entity_id
_entity_poly.type
_entity_poly.pdbx_seq_one_letter_code
_entity_poly.pdbx_strand_id
1 'polypeptide(L)'
;MGDTGSRPDSFSSRVSDAGRFLVLHEAAEEVLDELTERYVVDRRESKEPVGPAPGADVVRTVLLMPRSPAAGPLSIAFTDFPGIVLRLGRWFFEALPDCGCDDCAEDPAALVEDLRSRVSAHVEGGLWECVRRGVTGSWLETRLIGPGLRTTRQAPIDPAEARAARQEGFAAAVQWAPWIRRAP
;
A
#
# COMPACT_ATOMS: atom_id res chain seq x y z
N MET A 1 -48.90 -14.96 -17.56
CA MET A 1 -48.65 -14.23 -16.31
C MET A 1 -47.14 -14.25 -16.10
N GLY A 2 -46.45 -13.30 -16.72
CA GLY A 2 -44.99 -13.20 -16.66
C GLY A 2 -44.66 -12.09 -15.67
N ASP A 3 -44.18 -12.49 -14.50
CA ASP A 3 -43.53 -11.58 -13.57
C ASP A 3 -42.06 -11.96 -13.55
N THR A 4 -41.29 -11.39 -14.47
CA THR A 4 -39.83 -11.45 -14.42
C THR A 4 -39.41 -10.32 -13.49
N GLY A 5 -39.41 -10.60 -12.19
CA GLY A 5 -38.84 -9.73 -11.18
C GLY A 5 -37.42 -9.36 -11.61
N SER A 6 -37.26 -8.11 -12.04
CA SER A 6 -35.97 -7.55 -12.45
C SER A 6 -35.05 -7.52 -11.24
N ARG A 7 -33.91 -8.21 -11.36
CA ARG A 7 -32.86 -8.27 -10.34
C ARG A 7 -32.03 -6.98 -10.45
N PRO A 8 -32.00 -6.07 -9.45
CA PRO A 8 -31.21 -4.87 -9.57
C PRO A 8 -29.80 -5.16 -9.03
N ASP A 9 -28.99 -5.87 -9.80
CA ASP A 9 -27.56 -6.02 -9.50
C ASP A 9 -26.75 -5.36 -10.62
N SER A 10 -27.02 -4.09 -10.93
CA SER A 10 -26.16 -3.31 -11.84
C SER A 10 -25.22 -2.45 -11.00
N PHE A 11 -24.14 -3.04 -10.51
CA PHE A 11 -22.98 -2.26 -10.10
C PHE A 11 -22.44 -1.56 -11.34
N SER A 12 -22.45 -0.23 -11.31
CA SER A 12 -21.94 0.61 -12.38
C SER A 12 -20.49 0.95 -12.09
N SER A 13 -19.60 0.70 -13.03
CA SER A 13 -18.21 1.21 -13.00
C SER A 13 -18.14 2.72 -13.26
N ARG A 14 -19.23 3.46 -13.04
CA ARG A 14 -19.31 4.89 -13.32
C ARG A 14 -18.61 5.65 -12.22
N VAL A 15 -17.86 6.67 -12.63
CA VAL A 15 -17.26 7.66 -11.75
C VAL A 15 -17.78 9.01 -12.21
N SER A 16 -18.56 9.69 -11.37
CA SER A 16 -19.13 11.00 -11.70
C SER A 16 -18.25 12.16 -11.21
N ASP A 17 -17.52 11.95 -10.11
CA ASP A 17 -16.60 12.93 -9.53
C ASP A 17 -15.31 12.24 -9.07
N ALA A 18 -14.32 12.14 -9.96
CA ALA A 18 -13.00 11.66 -9.61
C ALA A 18 -12.23 12.67 -8.73
N GLY A 19 -12.55 13.96 -8.84
CA GLY A 19 -11.84 15.05 -8.15
C GLY A 19 -11.95 14.96 -6.63
N ARG A 20 -12.99 14.30 -6.09
CA ARG A 20 -13.15 14.02 -4.66
C ARG A 20 -11.93 13.33 -4.00
N PHE A 21 -11.16 12.57 -4.78
CA PHE A 21 -10.00 11.84 -4.27
C PHE A 21 -8.70 12.65 -4.31
N LEU A 22 -8.69 13.88 -4.88
CA LEU A 22 -7.50 14.73 -4.93
C LEU A 22 -6.87 14.99 -3.55
N VAL A 23 -7.69 14.99 -2.49
CA VAL A 23 -7.23 15.08 -1.10
C VAL A 23 -6.22 13.98 -0.72
N LEU A 24 -6.23 12.83 -1.39
CA LEU A 24 -5.25 11.76 -1.19
C LEU A 24 -3.87 12.15 -1.72
N HIS A 25 -3.80 12.89 -2.83
CA HIS A 25 -2.53 13.40 -3.33
C HIS A 25 -1.95 14.42 -2.37
N GLU A 26 -2.78 15.34 -1.87
CA GLU A 26 -2.39 16.35 -0.89
C GLU A 26 -1.91 15.70 0.42
N ALA A 27 -2.71 14.78 0.99
CA ALA A 27 -2.34 14.08 2.20
C ALA A 27 -1.09 13.20 2.04
N ALA A 28 -0.92 12.55 0.88
CA ALA A 28 0.28 11.77 0.61
C ALA A 28 1.54 12.64 0.56
N GLU A 29 1.47 13.83 -0.03
CA GLU A 29 2.60 14.76 -0.02
C GLU A 29 2.93 15.24 1.38
N GLU A 30 1.93 15.63 2.16
CA GLU A 30 2.14 16.03 3.56
C GLU A 30 2.81 14.91 4.37
N VAL A 31 2.38 13.66 4.20
CA VAL A 31 2.98 12.51 4.86
C VAL A 31 4.43 12.31 4.39
N LEU A 32 4.71 12.40 3.09
CA LEU A 32 6.07 12.26 2.56
C LEU A 32 7.00 13.35 3.08
N ASP A 33 6.51 14.59 3.17
CA ASP A 33 7.23 15.74 3.72
C ASP A 33 7.51 15.54 5.22
N GLU A 34 6.49 15.21 6.02
CA GLU A 34 6.63 14.94 7.45
C GLU A 34 7.66 13.84 7.71
N LEU A 35 7.56 12.73 6.98
CA LEU A 35 8.48 11.61 7.12
C LEU A 35 9.90 11.98 6.73
N THR A 36 10.04 12.74 5.64
CA THR A 36 11.33 13.24 5.18
C THR A 36 11.92 14.22 6.18
N GLU A 37 11.14 14.99 6.92
CA GLU A 37 11.64 15.89 7.96
C GLU A 37 12.06 15.12 9.22
N ARG A 38 11.23 14.17 9.66
CA ARG A 38 11.34 13.51 10.97
C ARG A 38 12.30 12.32 11.00
N TYR A 39 12.55 11.65 9.88
CA TYR A 39 13.32 10.39 9.83
C TYR A 39 14.57 10.46 8.93
N VAL A 40 15.55 9.61 9.22
CA VAL A 40 16.79 9.48 8.43
C VAL A 40 16.52 8.61 7.20
N VAL A 41 15.96 9.23 6.16
CA VAL A 41 15.56 8.61 4.89
C VAL A 41 16.09 9.38 3.68
N ASP A 42 16.33 8.68 2.59
CA ASP A 42 16.56 9.26 1.27
C ASP A 42 15.25 9.28 0.49
N ARG A 43 14.84 10.44 -0.03
CA ARG A 43 13.68 10.61 -0.91
C ARG A 43 14.12 10.55 -2.37
N ARG A 44 13.43 9.75 -3.18
CA ARG A 44 13.65 9.61 -4.63
C ARG A 44 12.32 9.67 -5.37
N GLU A 45 12.35 10.21 -6.58
CA GLU A 45 11.19 10.24 -7.46
C GLU A 45 11.48 9.47 -8.75
N SER A 46 10.50 8.69 -9.21
CA SER A 46 10.56 7.97 -10.48
C SER A 46 9.19 7.98 -11.16
N LYS A 47 9.13 7.47 -12.39
CA LYS A 47 7.86 7.19 -13.09
C LYS A 47 7.50 5.71 -13.08
N GLU A 48 8.26 4.91 -12.34
CA GLU A 48 8.05 3.47 -12.31
C GLU A 48 6.86 3.14 -11.39
N PRO A 49 5.95 2.27 -11.82
CA PRO A 49 4.84 1.84 -10.98
C PRO A 49 5.34 1.07 -9.77
N VAL A 50 4.58 1.14 -8.70
CA VAL A 50 4.85 0.44 -7.45
C VAL A 50 3.83 -0.67 -7.27
N GLY A 51 4.28 -1.93 -7.33
CA GLY A 51 3.39 -3.07 -7.15
C GLY A 51 2.56 -3.39 -8.40
N PRO A 52 1.39 -4.05 -8.27
CA PRO A 52 0.54 -4.37 -9.41
C PRO A 52 0.13 -3.09 -10.15
N ALA A 53 0.03 -3.18 -11.48
CA ALA A 53 -0.39 -2.04 -12.30
C ALA A 53 -1.75 -1.54 -11.76
N PRO A 54 -1.85 -0.25 -11.36
CA PRO A 54 -3.13 0.29 -10.98
C PRO A 54 -4.10 0.18 -12.17
N GLY A 55 -5.41 0.21 -11.91
CA GLY A 55 -6.40 0.38 -12.99
C GLY A 55 -6.35 1.76 -13.66
N ALA A 56 -5.34 2.56 -13.35
CA ALA A 56 -5.09 3.95 -13.69
C ALA A 56 -3.59 4.14 -13.99
N ASP A 57 -3.24 5.13 -14.79
CA ASP A 57 -1.84 5.38 -15.17
C ASP A 57 -1.07 6.02 -14.02
N VAL A 58 0.14 5.52 -13.76
CA VAL A 58 1.04 6.12 -12.76
C VAL A 58 1.65 7.40 -13.32
N VAL A 59 1.37 8.53 -12.66
CA VAL A 59 1.92 9.85 -12.99
C VAL A 59 3.35 9.96 -12.49
N ARG A 60 3.58 9.56 -11.25
CA ARG A 60 4.89 9.54 -10.58
C ARG A 60 4.85 8.65 -9.35
N THR A 61 6.03 8.29 -8.88
CA THR A 61 6.26 7.51 -7.67
C THR A 61 7.29 8.20 -6.81
N VAL A 62 6.98 8.37 -5.53
CA VAL A 62 7.95 8.81 -4.52
C VAL A 62 8.33 7.63 -3.63
N LEU A 63 9.64 7.39 -3.50
CA LEU A 63 10.23 6.33 -2.68
C LEU A 63 11.04 6.96 -1.54
N LEU A 64 10.74 6.56 -0.32
CA LEU A 64 11.52 6.83 0.88
C LEU A 64 12.30 5.58 1.28
N MET A 65 13.63 5.70 1.26
CA MET A 65 14.56 4.64 1.64
C MET A 65 15.18 4.96 3.02
N PRO A 66 14.83 4.20 4.07
CA PRO A 66 15.52 4.30 5.36
C PRO A 66 17.00 3.98 5.24
N ARG A 67 17.84 4.68 5.99
CA ARG A 67 19.29 4.39 6.03
C ARG A 67 19.60 3.00 6.60
N SER A 68 18.76 2.47 7.50
CA SER A 68 18.92 1.13 8.05
C SER A 68 18.27 0.10 7.13
N PRO A 69 18.98 -0.93 6.64
CA PRO A 69 18.40 -1.98 5.82
C PRO A 69 17.44 -2.89 6.60
N ALA A 70 17.42 -2.80 7.94
CA ALA A 70 16.44 -3.49 8.78
C ALA A 70 15.10 -2.75 8.87
N ALA A 71 15.01 -1.50 8.39
CA ALA A 71 13.78 -0.72 8.32
C ALA A 71 13.20 -0.78 6.90
N GLY A 72 11.93 -1.13 6.78
CA GLY A 72 11.32 -1.35 5.46
C GLY A 72 11.11 -0.03 4.70
N PRO A 73 11.36 0.01 3.38
CA PRO A 73 11.09 1.19 2.57
C PRO A 73 9.59 1.50 2.48
N LEU A 74 9.27 2.73 2.08
CA LEU A 74 7.91 3.17 1.78
C LEU A 74 7.91 3.83 0.41
N SER A 75 6.93 3.52 -0.43
CA SER A 75 6.72 4.25 -1.68
C SER A 75 5.25 4.54 -1.91
N ILE A 76 4.97 5.70 -2.48
CA ILE A 76 3.63 6.13 -2.89
C ILE A 76 3.67 6.43 -4.39
N ALA A 77 2.90 5.68 -5.17
CA ALA A 77 2.64 6.01 -6.57
C ALA A 77 1.36 6.86 -6.66
N PHE A 78 1.43 7.96 -7.38
CA PHE A 78 0.32 8.86 -7.67
C PHE A 78 -0.25 8.51 -9.03
N THR A 79 -1.57 8.34 -9.13
CA THR A 79 -2.25 7.97 -10.38
C THR A 79 -3.00 9.13 -11.01
N ASP A 80 -3.37 9.01 -12.28
CA ASP A 80 -4.10 10.03 -13.07
C ASP A 80 -5.60 10.10 -12.75
N PHE A 81 -6.21 8.96 -12.39
CA PHE A 81 -7.32 8.94 -11.44
C PHE A 81 -6.74 9.33 -10.09
N PRO A 82 -7.17 10.40 -9.40
CA PRO A 82 -6.39 11.01 -8.30
C PRO A 82 -6.41 10.22 -6.98
N GLY A 83 -6.13 8.91 -7.05
CA GLY A 83 -5.77 8.04 -5.95
C GLY A 83 -4.26 7.79 -5.89
N ILE A 84 -3.89 6.87 -5.02
CA ILE A 84 -2.51 6.49 -4.75
C ILE A 84 -2.38 4.97 -4.61
N VAL A 85 -1.17 4.45 -4.87
CA VAL A 85 -0.77 3.10 -4.48
C VAL A 85 0.34 3.21 -3.44
N LEU A 86 0.01 2.87 -2.20
CA LEU A 86 0.94 2.78 -1.08
C LEU A 86 1.63 1.42 -1.11
N ARG A 87 2.95 1.39 -1.02
CA ARG A 87 3.72 0.18 -0.74
C ARG A 87 4.59 0.37 0.50
N LEU A 88 4.53 -0.60 1.38
CA LEU A 88 5.30 -0.68 2.61
C LEU A 88 6.15 -1.95 2.58
N GLY A 89 7.42 -1.83 2.99
CA GLY A 89 8.33 -2.97 2.98
C GLY A 89 8.51 -3.53 1.57
N ARG A 90 8.36 -4.86 1.44
CA ARG A 90 8.57 -5.55 0.16
C ARG A 90 7.28 -5.88 -0.59
N TRP A 91 6.23 -6.29 0.10
CA TRP A 91 5.04 -6.86 -0.52
C TRP A 91 3.73 -6.28 -0.02
N PHE A 92 3.73 -5.48 1.03
CA PHE A 92 2.49 -4.80 1.43
C PHE A 92 2.18 -3.69 0.43
N PHE A 93 1.09 -3.82 -0.33
CA PHE A 93 0.58 -2.79 -1.24
C PHE A 93 -0.88 -2.49 -0.90
N GLU A 94 -1.30 -1.24 -1.02
CA GLU A 94 -2.68 -0.79 -0.87
C GLU A 94 -2.99 0.27 -1.93
N ALA A 95 -4.09 0.10 -2.66
CA ALA A 95 -4.64 1.15 -3.50
C ALA A 95 -5.66 1.96 -2.69
N LEU A 96 -5.58 3.29 -2.78
CA LEU A 96 -6.53 4.20 -2.14
C LEU A 96 -7.01 5.22 -3.20
N PRO A 97 -8.30 5.25 -3.54
CA PRO A 97 -9.33 4.26 -3.17
C PRO A 97 -9.05 2.87 -3.76
N ASP A 98 -9.66 1.82 -3.19
CA ASP A 98 -9.64 0.47 -3.79
C ASP A 98 -10.59 0.39 -5.00
N CYS A 99 -11.69 1.15 -4.95
CA CYS A 99 -12.65 1.29 -6.02
C CYS A 99 -13.12 2.76 -6.17
N GLY A 100 -12.86 3.34 -7.34
CA GLY A 100 -13.25 4.71 -7.64
C GLY A 100 -14.74 4.93 -7.93
N CYS A 101 -15.56 3.88 -8.04
CA CYS A 101 -16.93 4.00 -8.54
C CYS A 101 -17.88 4.73 -7.58
N ASP A 102 -18.97 5.26 -8.12
CA ASP A 102 -19.98 5.99 -7.36
C ASP A 102 -20.69 5.05 -6.35
N ASP A 103 -20.84 3.77 -6.68
CA ASP A 103 -21.59 2.78 -5.87
C ASP A 103 -20.82 2.31 -4.63
N CYS A 104 -19.48 2.28 -4.68
CA CYS A 104 -18.65 1.89 -3.54
C CYS A 104 -18.60 2.99 -2.47
N ALA A 105 -18.92 4.24 -2.83
CA ALA A 105 -19.05 5.38 -1.93
C ALA A 105 -17.93 5.50 -0.87
N GLU A 106 -16.69 5.22 -1.26
CA GLU A 106 -15.53 5.39 -0.37
C GLU A 106 -15.40 6.86 0.06
N ASP A 107 -15.24 7.08 1.36
CA ASP A 107 -15.09 8.41 1.96
C ASP A 107 -13.62 8.86 1.86
N PRO A 108 -13.31 9.92 1.10
CA PRO A 108 -11.95 10.42 0.96
C PRO A 108 -11.28 10.77 2.30
N ALA A 109 -12.04 11.28 3.29
CA ALA A 109 -11.48 11.61 4.60
C ALA A 109 -11.05 10.34 5.35
N ALA A 110 -11.88 9.30 5.33
CA ALA A 110 -11.53 8.01 5.91
C ALA A 110 -10.31 7.37 5.23
N LEU A 111 -10.16 7.53 3.91
CA LEU A 111 -8.99 7.03 3.17
C LEU A 111 -7.70 7.77 3.56
N VAL A 112 -7.76 9.08 3.83
CA VAL A 112 -6.63 9.85 4.37
C VAL A 112 -6.22 9.32 5.74
N GLU A 113 -7.18 9.04 6.62
CA GLU A 113 -6.89 8.45 7.93
C GLU A 113 -6.30 7.04 7.82
N ASP A 114 -6.79 6.22 6.87
CA ASP A 114 -6.23 4.88 6.61
C ASP A 114 -4.79 4.96 6.10
N LEU A 115 -4.50 5.88 5.18
CA LEU A 115 -3.14 6.19 4.72
C LEU A 115 -2.23 6.52 5.90
N ARG A 116 -2.61 7.51 6.73
CA ARG A 116 -1.80 7.96 7.88
C ARG A 116 -1.60 6.85 8.90
N SER A 117 -2.65 6.09 9.22
CA SER A 117 -2.59 4.97 10.17
C SER A 117 -1.64 3.86 9.70
N ARG A 118 -1.71 3.48 8.42
CA ARG A 118 -0.82 2.46 7.83
C ARG A 118 0.63 2.91 7.81
N VAL A 119 0.86 4.15 7.38
CA VAL A 119 2.20 4.72 7.34
C VAL A 119 2.79 4.81 8.75
N SER A 120 2.02 5.29 9.72
CA SER A 120 2.45 5.34 11.13
C SER A 120 2.81 3.96 11.67
N ALA A 121 1.95 2.95 11.45
CA ALA A 121 2.23 1.59 11.87
C ALA A 121 3.52 1.03 11.25
N HIS A 122 3.79 1.36 9.98
CA HIS A 122 4.99 0.92 9.28
C HIS A 122 6.26 1.56 9.84
N VAL A 123 6.29 2.89 9.96
CA VAL A 123 7.50 3.60 10.43
C VAL A 123 7.81 3.33 11.89
N GLU A 124 6.84 2.87 12.68
CA GLU A 124 7.02 2.39 14.06
C GLU A 124 7.39 0.89 14.14
N GLY A 125 7.68 0.22 13.01
CA GLY A 125 8.16 -1.17 12.98
C GLY A 125 7.06 -2.24 13.14
N GLY A 126 5.82 -1.86 12.83
CA GLY A 126 4.65 -2.74 12.90
C GLY A 126 4.47 -3.68 11.71
N LEU A 127 5.29 -3.52 10.66
CA LEU A 127 5.24 -4.36 9.46
C LEU A 127 6.08 -5.62 9.65
N TRP A 128 5.46 -6.74 9.29
CA TRP A 128 6.05 -8.07 9.28
C TRP A 128 5.77 -8.76 7.95
N GLU A 129 6.76 -9.45 7.39
CA GLU A 129 6.65 -10.12 6.11
C GLU A 129 7.37 -11.47 6.11
N CYS A 130 6.84 -12.47 5.40
CA CYS A 130 7.55 -13.72 5.15
C CYS A 130 7.05 -14.44 3.89
N VAL A 131 7.83 -15.41 3.41
CA VAL A 131 7.49 -16.29 2.31
C VAL A 131 7.38 -17.73 2.81
N ARG A 132 6.15 -18.24 2.84
CA ARG A 132 5.83 -19.59 3.25
C ARG A 132 5.86 -20.55 2.07
N ARG A 133 6.19 -21.81 2.35
CA ARG A 133 6.16 -22.90 1.38
C ARG A 133 5.01 -23.81 1.76
N GLY A 134 4.17 -24.16 0.80
CA GLY A 134 3.26 -25.29 0.94
C GLY A 134 3.35 -26.26 -0.20
N VAL A 135 2.33 -27.10 -0.30
CA VAL A 135 2.33 -28.29 -1.16
C VAL A 135 2.16 -27.89 -2.63
N THR A 136 1.25 -26.96 -2.93
CA THR A 136 0.88 -26.54 -4.29
C THR A 136 1.61 -25.29 -4.77
N GLY A 137 2.39 -24.64 -3.91
CA GLY A 137 3.05 -23.37 -4.24
C GLY A 137 3.65 -22.68 -3.01
N SER A 138 4.22 -21.50 -3.26
CA SER A 138 4.66 -20.58 -2.21
C SER A 138 3.66 -19.43 -2.12
N TRP A 139 3.48 -18.87 -0.93
CA TRP A 139 2.74 -17.63 -0.72
C TRP A 139 3.54 -16.69 0.15
N LEU A 140 3.36 -15.39 -0.10
CA LEU A 140 3.82 -14.36 0.81
C LEU A 140 2.73 -14.12 1.86
N GLU A 141 3.16 -13.75 3.05
CA GLU A 141 2.29 -13.30 4.14
C GLU A 141 2.82 -11.97 4.65
N THR A 142 1.95 -10.96 4.70
CA THR A 142 2.26 -9.67 5.32
C THR A 142 1.31 -9.40 6.47
N ARG A 143 1.81 -8.75 7.52
CA ARG A 143 1.02 -8.30 8.66
C ARG A 143 1.47 -6.90 9.01
N LEU A 144 0.51 -6.00 9.18
CA LEU A 144 0.76 -4.64 9.64
C LEU A 144 -0.07 -4.40 10.89
N ILE A 145 0.62 -4.06 11.98
CA ILE A 145 0.04 -3.89 13.30
C ILE A 145 0.40 -2.49 13.81
N GLY A 146 -0.59 -1.74 14.25
CA GLY A 146 -0.43 -0.43 14.86
C GLY A 146 -1.61 -0.08 15.77
N PRO A 147 -1.64 1.13 16.37
CA PRO A 147 -2.75 1.57 17.19
C PRO A 147 -4.08 1.49 16.43
N GLY A 148 -5.01 0.66 16.89
CA GLY A 148 -6.31 0.46 16.23
C GLY A 148 -6.26 -0.25 14.87
N LEU A 149 -5.07 -0.64 14.39
CA LEU A 149 -4.86 -1.24 13.09
C LEU A 149 -4.27 -2.65 13.23
N ARG A 150 -4.93 -3.63 12.63
CA ARG A 150 -4.36 -4.97 12.43
C ARG A 150 -4.85 -5.54 11.11
N THR A 151 -3.95 -5.64 10.15
CA THR A 151 -4.23 -6.23 8.84
C THR A 151 -3.28 -7.39 8.58
N THR A 152 -3.78 -8.40 7.87
CA THR A 152 -3.03 -9.60 7.49
C THR A 152 -3.42 -9.95 6.07
N ARG A 153 -2.42 -10.14 5.20
CA ARG A 153 -2.63 -10.45 3.78
C ARG A 153 -1.81 -11.66 3.40
N GLN A 154 -2.37 -12.44 2.48
CA GLN A 154 -1.70 -13.57 1.87
C GLN A 154 -1.92 -13.49 0.37
N ALA A 155 -0.85 -13.71 -0.39
CA ALA A 155 -0.93 -13.75 -1.84
C ALA A 155 -0.01 -14.86 -2.37
N PRO A 156 -0.37 -15.52 -3.48
CA PRO A 156 0.56 -16.38 -4.18
C PRO A 156 1.79 -15.57 -4.60
N ILE A 157 2.96 -16.21 -4.62
CA ILE A 157 4.21 -15.60 -5.07
C ILE A 157 4.83 -16.49 -6.14
N ASP A 158 5.43 -15.86 -7.15
CA ASP A 158 6.13 -16.58 -8.21
C ASP A 158 7.24 -17.48 -7.63
N PRO A 159 7.44 -18.72 -8.11
CA PRO A 159 8.44 -19.62 -7.57
C PRO A 159 9.89 -19.08 -7.58
N ALA A 160 10.28 -18.30 -8.59
CA ALA A 160 11.62 -17.72 -8.66
C ALA A 160 11.76 -16.59 -7.64
N GLU A 161 10.76 -15.71 -7.52
CA GLU A 161 10.72 -14.67 -6.51
C GLU A 161 10.72 -15.26 -5.09
N ALA A 162 9.94 -16.31 -4.86
CA ALA A 162 9.88 -17.03 -3.59
C ALA A 162 11.22 -17.68 -3.22
N ARG A 163 12.00 -18.10 -4.21
CA ARG A 163 13.34 -18.67 -3.97
C ARG A 163 14.33 -17.57 -3.59
N ALA A 164 14.36 -16.48 -4.33
CA ALA A 164 15.21 -15.33 -4.06
C ALA A 164 14.92 -14.73 -2.67
N ALA A 165 13.65 -14.45 -2.37
CA ALA A 165 13.23 -13.90 -1.09
C ALA A 165 13.65 -14.77 0.10
N ARG A 166 13.57 -16.10 -0.02
CA ARG A 166 14.02 -17.00 1.04
C ARG A 166 15.53 -16.98 1.24
N GLN A 167 16.31 -16.83 0.16
CA GLN A 167 17.77 -16.65 0.25
C GLN A 167 18.13 -15.32 0.92
N GLU A 168 17.27 -14.30 0.77
CA GLU A 168 17.39 -13.00 1.41
C GLU A 168 16.87 -12.98 2.87
N GLY A 169 16.44 -14.13 3.41
CA GLY A 169 16.04 -14.27 4.83
C GLY A 169 14.53 -14.31 5.09
N PHE A 170 13.68 -14.10 4.09
CA PHE A 170 12.22 -14.11 4.24
C PHE A 170 11.62 -15.53 4.37
N ALA A 171 12.45 -16.58 4.46
CA ALA A 171 11.97 -17.91 4.86
C ALA A 171 11.41 -17.93 6.28
N ALA A 172 11.93 -17.03 7.13
CA ALA A 172 11.38 -16.71 8.42
C ALA A 172 10.61 -15.38 8.36
N ALA A 173 9.78 -15.21 9.38
CA ALA A 173 9.27 -13.94 9.84
C ALA A 173 10.33 -12.82 9.83
N VAL A 174 10.24 -11.84 8.94
CA VAL A 174 11.03 -10.60 9.01
C VAL A 174 10.14 -9.52 9.59
N GLN A 175 10.47 -9.04 10.79
CA GLN A 175 9.88 -7.83 11.35
C GLN A 175 10.77 -6.65 10.96
N TRP A 176 10.20 -5.67 10.26
CA TRP A 176 10.90 -4.44 9.94
C TRP A 176 11.09 -3.61 11.21
N ALA A 177 12.30 -3.09 11.40
CA ALA A 177 12.62 -2.21 12.50
C ALA A 177 11.94 -0.83 12.33
N PRO A 178 11.67 -0.11 13.42
CA PRO A 178 11.25 1.27 13.37
C PRO A 178 12.26 2.14 12.61
N TRP A 179 11.75 3.19 11.95
CA TRP A 179 12.59 4.14 11.25
C TRP A 179 13.39 5.00 12.24
N ILE A 180 14.65 5.26 11.91
CA ILE A 180 15.53 6.07 12.75
C ILE A 180 15.09 7.53 12.64
N ARG A 181 14.73 8.15 13.77
CA ARG A 181 14.41 9.58 13.84
C ARG A 181 15.66 10.42 13.64
N ARG A 182 15.51 11.59 13.02
CA ARG A 182 16.57 12.60 12.99
C ARG A 182 16.77 13.17 14.40
N ALA A 183 18.01 13.55 14.70
CA ALA A 183 18.27 14.33 15.90
C ALA A 183 17.58 15.71 15.79
N PRO A 184 17.04 16.24 16.89
CA PRO A 184 16.50 17.60 16.93
C PRO A 184 17.58 18.66 16.70
#